data_AF-A0A2S9FD02-F1
#
_entry.id   AF-A0A2S9FD02-F1
#
_cell.length_a   1.000
_cell.length_b   1.000
_cell.length_c   1.000
_cell.angle_alpha   90.00
_cell.angle_beta   90.00
_cell.angle_gamma   90.00
#
_symmetry.space_group_name_H-M   'P 1'
#
loop_
_entity.id
_entity.type
_entity.pdbx_description
1 polymer ?
#
loop_
_entity_poly.entity_id
_entity_poly.type
_entity_poly.pdbx_seq_one_letter_code
_entity_poly.pdbx_strand_id
1 'polypeptide(L)'
;MTTTTVPVLPCTDPDATVTFYEALGFAVTDRQDRPYLYVALTLDDIAVHFKAASPGLDATEENSGGFLALVDDVAPVHARFVANLRSHLGRVPATGLPRLTRLRPGQTRFCIYDPSGNCIIVVNRDEPDVEYGGSRELSGLAKAHDNVRIFRDFKNDDVLAARALDTALRRYGADAPRLDLARAHADRAELAVA
;
A
#
# COMPACT_ATOMS: atom_id res chain seq x y z
N MET A 1 -26.93 -16.39 -11.63
CA MET A 1 -26.09 -15.61 -12.57
C MET A 1 -24.89 -15.13 -11.78
N THR A 2 -23.68 -15.42 -12.25
CA THR A 2 -22.45 -14.98 -11.58
C THR A 2 -21.99 -13.68 -12.23
N THR A 3 -21.88 -12.61 -11.45
CA THR A 3 -21.41 -11.29 -11.91
C THR A 3 -20.00 -11.09 -11.38
N THR A 4 -19.08 -10.60 -12.22
CA THR A 4 -17.69 -10.27 -11.83
C THR A 4 -17.39 -8.84 -12.24
N THR A 5 -16.69 -8.11 -11.36
CA THR A 5 -16.23 -6.75 -11.63
C THR A 5 -14.72 -6.78 -11.83
N VAL A 6 -14.24 -6.12 -12.88
CA VAL A 6 -12.79 -6.03 -13.18
C VAL A 6 -12.40 -4.56 -13.32
N PRO A 7 -11.44 -4.06 -12.52
CA PRO A 7 -10.93 -2.70 -12.69
C PRO A 7 -10.20 -2.56 -14.03
N VAL A 8 -10.39 -1.42 -14.68
CA VAL A 8 -9.66 -1.04 -15.89
C VAL A 8 -8.85 0.21 -15.61
N LEU A 9 -7.56 0.06 -15.40
CA LEU A 9 -6.64 1.10 -14.93
C LEU A 9 -5.96 1.85 -16.09
N PRO A 10 -5.59 3.13 -15.90
CA PRO A 10 -4.71 3.84 -16.83
C PRO A 10 -3.34 3.18 -16.96
N CYS A 11 -2.80 3.17 -18.17
CA CYS A 11 -1.46 2.68 -18.49
C CYS A 11 -0.70 3.70 -19.33
N THR A 12 0.41 4.20 -18.80
CA THR A 12 1.32 5.12 -19.49
C THR A 12 2.38 4.38 -20.30
N ASP A 13 2.80 3.21 -19.83
CA ASP A 13 3.80 2.34 -20.47
C ASP A 13 3.39 0.87 -20.31
N PRO A 14 2.93 0.20 -21.39
CA PRO A 14 2.45 -1.18 -21.30
C PRO A 14 3.57 -2.19 -21.06
N ASP A 15 4.79 -1.95 -21.55
CA ASP A 15 5.91 -2.87 -21.36
C ASP A 15 6.41 -2.81 -19.91
N ALA A 16 6.54 -1.61 -19.35
CA ALA A 16 6.87 -1.44 -17.93
C ALA A 16 5.78 -2.01 -17.01
N THR A 17 4.51 -1.82 -17.37
CA THR A 17 3.36 -2.37 -16.63
C THR A 17 3.40 -3.89 -16.63
N VAL A 18 3.47 -4.52 -17.80
CA VAL A 18 3.53 -6.00 -17.92
C VAL A 18 4.71 -6.55 -17.13
N THR A 19 5.91 -5.98 -17.33
CA THR A 19 7.13 -6.42 -16.62
C THR A 19 6.96 -6.37 -15.10
N PHE A 20 6.36 -5.30 -14.56
CA PHE A 20 6.18 -5.15 -13.13
C PHE A 20 5.12 -6.12 -12.56
N TYR A 21 3.99 -6.30 -13.24
CA TYR A 21 2.94 -7.20 -12.80
C TYR A 21 3.36 -8.67 -12.93
N GLU A 22 4.10 -9.05 -13.97
CA GLU A 22 4.73 -10.38 -14.07
C GLU A 22 5.73 -10.62 -12.93
N ALA A 23 6.53 -9.60 -12.56
CA ALA A 23 7.43 -9.69 -11.41
C ALA A 23 6.69 -9.83 -10.06
N LEU A 24 5.42 -9.39 -9.97
CA LEU A 24 4.54 -9.67 -8.83
C LEU A 24 3.94 -11.09 -8.89
N GLY A 25 3.96 -11.72 -10.06
CA GLY A 25 3.43 -13.07 -10.32
C GLY A 25 2.14 -13.11 -11.13
N PHE A 26 1.66 -11.98 -11.66
CA PHE A 26 0.52 -11.97 -12.56
C PHE A 26 0.88 -12.61 -13.91
N ALA A 27 -0.10 -13.24 -14.55
CA ALA A 27 -0.01 -13.74 -15.91
C ALA A 27 -0.72 -12.80 -16.88
N VAL A 28 -0.13 -12.54 -18.04
CA VAL A 28 -0.80 -11.88 -19.16
C VAL A 28 -1.81 -12.84 -19.78
N THR A 29 -3.08 -12.48 -19.75
CA THR A 29 -4.16 -13.25 -20.38
C THR A 29 -4.57 -12.68 -21.73
N ASP A 30 -4.38 -11.39 -21.94
CA ASP A 30 -4.61 -10.73 -23.22
C ASP A 30 -3.74 -9.48 -23.35
N ARG A 31 -3.29 -9.18 -24.57
CA ARG A 31 -2.56 -7.95 -24.89
C ARG A 31 -2.85 -7.51 -26.32
N GLN A 32 -3.26 -6.26 -26.45
CA GLN A 32 -3.48 -5.59 -27.72
C GLN A 32 -2.86 -4.20 -27.70
N ASP A 33 -1.99 -3.89 -28.65
CA ASP A 33 -1.40 -2.55 -28.79
C ASP A 33 -2.15 -1.68 -29.82
N ARG A 34 -2.94 -2.29 -30.72
CA ARG A 34 -3.74 -1.60 -31.77
C ARG A 34 -5.07 -2.30 -32.03
N PRO A 35 -6.15 -1.57 -32.39
CA PRO A 35 -6.21 -0.13 -32.66
C PRO A 35 -6.24 0.74 -31.40
N TYR A 36 -6.31 0.14 -30.21
CA TYR A 36 -6.18 0.80 -28.92
C TYR A 36 -5.42 -0.12 -27.96
N LEU A 37 -4.78 0.48 -26.95
CA LEU A 37 -4.09 -0.26 -25.91
C LEU A 37 -5.09 -1.00 -25.01
N TYR A 38 -4.87 -2.30 -24.85
CA TYR A 38 -5.54 -3.13 -23.87
C TYR A 38 -4.58 -4.19 -23.33
N VAL A 39 -4.50 -4.34 -22.02
CA VAL A 39 -3.75 -5.43 -21.38
C VAL A 39 -4.63 -6.03 -20.30
N ALA A 40 -4.72 -7.36 -20.24
CA ALA A 40 -5.42 -8.08 -19.19
C ALA A 40 -4.43 -8.97 -18.43
N LEU A 41 -4.43 -8.84 -17.10
CA LEU A 41 -3.54 -9.55 -16.20
C LEU A 41 -4.37 -10.26 -15.12
N THR A 42 -3.95 -11.46 -14.73
CA THR A 42 -4.59 -12.23 -13.66
C THR A 42 -3.59 -12.80 -12.66
N LEU A 43 -4.00 -12.88 -11.39
CA LEU A 43 -3.30 -13.57 -10.32
C LEU A 43 -4.34 -14.17 -9.38
N ASP A 44 -4.43 -15.50 -9.33
CA ASP A 44 -5.49 -16.22 -8.60
C ASP A 44 -6.88 -15.66 -8.97
N ASP A 45 -7.62 -15.16 -7.98
CA ASP A 45 -8.95 -14.55 -8.15
C ASP A 45 -8.91 -13.03 -8.48
N ILE A 46 -7.71 -12.45 -8.66
CA ILE A 46 -7.53 -11.05 -9.01
C ILE A 46 -7.39 -10.93 -10.52
N ALA A 47 -8.34 -10.24 -11.16
CA ALA A 47 -8.22 -9.78 -12.53
C ALA A 47 -8.08 -8.25 -12.54
N VAL A 48 -7.15 -7.74 -13.35
CA VAL A 48 -6.96 -6.30 -13.56
C VAL A 48 -6.62 -6.04 -15.01
N HIS A 49 -7.32 -5.11 -15.63
CA HIS A 49 -7.11 -4.74 -17.03
C HIS A 49 -6.59 -3.30 -17.12
N PHE A 50 -6.03 -2.96 -18.27
CA PHE A 50 -5.41 -1.67 -18.53
C PHE A 50 -5.87 -1.10 -19.86
N LYS A 51 -5.97 0.22 -19.92
CA LYS A 51 -6.22 0.99 -21.13
C LYS A 51 -5.25 2.16 -21.22
N ALA A 52 -5.15 2.78 -22.39
CA ALA A 52 -4.36 4.00 -22.56
C ALA A 52 -4.73 5.06 -21.50
N ALA A 53 -3.71 5.61 -20.84
CA ALA A 53 -3.87 6.73 -19.94
C ALA A 53 -4.39 7.98 -20.67
N SER A 54 -5.05 8.87 -19.94
CA SER A 54 -5.43 10.18 -20.46
C SER A 54 -4.18 10.98 -20.85
N PRO A 55 -4.22 11.78 -21.93
CA PRO A 55 -3.10 12.64 -22.30
C PRO A 55 -2.70 13.57 -21.16
N GLY A 56 -1.41 13.64 -20.85
CA GLY A 56 -0.88 14.51 -19.79
C GLY A 56 -1.03 13.97 -18.37
N LEU A 57 -1.44 12.72 -18.19
CA LEU A 57 -1.41 12.06 -16.88
C LEU A 57 0.03 12.08 -16.33
N ASP A 58 0.19 12.62 -15.12
CA ASP A 58 1.44 12.58 -14.37
C ASP A 58 1.39 11.43 -13.35
N ALA A 59 2.08 10.34 -13.65
CA ALA A 59 2.15 9.17 -12.78
C ALA A 59 2.71 9.51 -11.38
N THR A 60 3.55 10.56 -11.27
CA THR A 60 4.19 10.94 -10.00
C THR A 60 3.22 11.55 -8.98
N GLU A 61 2.01 11.92 -9.41
CA GLU A 61 0.93 12.31 -8.49
C GLU A 61 0.27 11.11 -7.78
N GLU A 62 0.54 9.87 -8.24
CA GLU A 62 0.07 8.62 -7.62
C GLU A 62 -1.46 8.52 -7.43
N ASN A 63 -2.21 9.23 -8.28
CA ASN A 63 -3.66 9.37 -8.23
C ASN A 63 -4.35 8.86 -9.51
N SER A 64 -3.63 8.06 -10.32
CA SER A 64 -4.08 7.67 -11.66
C SER A 64 -5.29 6.75 -11.65
N GLY A 65 -5.30 5.80 -10.72
CA GLY A 65 -6.34 4.79 -10.59
C GLY A 65 -5.98 3.80 -9.49
N GLY A 66 -6.85 2.81 -9.28
CA GLY A 66 -6.60 1.80 -8.28
C GLY A 66 -7.78 0.89 -8.00
N PHE A 67 -7.57 -0.10 -7.16
CA PHE A 67 -8.60 -0.96 -6.62
C PHE A 67 -8.20 -1.52 -5.25
N LEU A 68 -9.19 -2.06 -4.54
CA LEU A 68 -9.02 -2.72 -3.26
C LEU A 68 -9.11 -4.25 -3.45
N ALA A 69 -8.11 -4.98 -2.98
CA ALA A 69 -8.12 -6.43 -2.90
C ALA A 69 -8.33 -6.87 -1.45
N LEU A 70 -9.52 -7.41 -1.16
CA LEU A 70 -9.85 -7.96 0.16
C LEU A 70 -9.32 -9.39 0.26
N VAL A 71 -8.44 -9.63 1.23
CA VAL A 71 -7.83 -10.94 1.50
C VAL A 71 -8.09 -11.38 2.94
N ASP A 72 -7.95 -12.67 3.22
CA ASP A 72 -8.15 -13.16 4.59
C ASP A 72 -6.95 -12.85 5.49
N ASP A 73 -5.73 -12.84 4.93
CA ASP A 73 -4.50 -12.44 5.61
C ASP A 73 -3.52 -11.76 4.65
N VAL A 74 -3.17 -10.50 4.91
CA VAL A 74 -2.20 -9.72 4.14
C VAL A 74 -0.77 -10.22 4.28
N ALA A 75 -0.39 -10.85 5.40
CA ALA A 75 0.99 -11.26 5.65
C ALA A 75 1.53 -12.27 4.63
N PRO A 76 0.86 -13.41 4.35
CA PRO A 76 1.32 -14.35 3.33
C PRO A 76 1.29 -13.74 1.92
N VAL A 77 0.31 -12.88 1.62
CA VAL A 77 0.20 -12.23 0.30
C VAL A 77 1.37 -11.25 0.08
N HIS A 78 1.70 -10.43 1.09
CA HIS A 78 2.85 -9.53 1.04
C HIS A 78 4.16 -10.29 0.90
N ALA A 79 4.35 -11.34 1.69
CA ALA A 79 5.55 -12.18 1.64
C ALA A 79 5.75 -12.81 0.25
N ARG A 80 4.66 -13.25 -0.39
CA ARG A 80 4.68 -13.75 -1.77
C ARG A 80 5.15 -12.68 -2.76
N PHE A 81 4.59 -11.48 -2.71
CA PHE A 81 5.03 -10.37 -3.58
C PHE A 81 6.50 -9.98 -3.34
N VAL A 82 6.93 -9.92 -2.08
CA VAL A 82 8.34 -9.66 -1.75
C VAL A 82 9.26 -10.73 -2.35
N ALA A 83 8.90 -12.00 -2.23
CA ALA A 83 9.69 -13.10 -2.78
C ALA A 83 9.77 -13.02 -4.32
N ASN A 84 8.64 -12.79 -4.97
CA ASN A 84 8.55 -12.69 -6.44
C ASN A 84 9.35 -11.48 -6.96
N LEU A 85 9.20 -10.30 -6.35
CA LEU A 85 9.95 -9.12 -6.75
C LEU A 85 11.46 -9.32 -6.57
N ARG A 86 11.89 -9.94 -5.46
CA ARG A 86 13.31 -10.27 -5.25
C ARG A 86 13.84 -11.25 -6.29
N SER A 87 13.07 -12.26 -6.68
CA SER A 87 13.52 -13.24 -7.67
C SER A 87 13.60 -12.66 -9.08
N HIS A 88 12.65 -11.80 -9.47
CA HIS A 88 12.57 -11.26 -10.83
C HIS A 88 13.39 -9.98 -11.01
N LEU A 89 13.45 -9.10 -10.01
CA LEU A 89 14.12 -7.79 -10.09
C LEU A 89 15.42 -7.71 -9.29
N GLY A 90 15.77 -8.76 -8.54
CA GLY A 90 16.92 -8.77 -7.62
C GLY A 90 16.76 -7.89 -6.37
N ARG A 91 15.63 -7.17 -6.24
CA ARG A 91 15.32 -6.26 -5.14
C ARG A 91 13.81 -6.07 -4.98
N VAL A 92 13.40 -5.50 -3.85
CA VAL A 92 12.03 -4.96 -3.68
C VAL A 92 12.11 -3.45 -3.87
N PRO A 93 11.47 -2.87 -4.91
CA PRO A 93 11.36 -1.42 -5.03
C PRO A 93 10.54 -0.85 -3.87
N ALA A 94 11.14 0.05 -3.09
CA ALA A 94 10.55 0.60 -1.87
C ALA A 94 10.17 2.09 -1.97
N THR A 95 10.74 2.80 -2.95
CA THR A 95 10.55 4.25 -3.16
C THR A 95 10.28 4.54 -4.63
N GLY A 96 9.62 5.67 -4.90
CA GLY A 96 9.22 6.06 -6.25
C GLY A 96 8.19 5.11 -6.87
N LEU A 97 8.18 5.05 -8.21
CA LEU A 97 7.35 4.15 -8.99
C LEU A 97 8.21 3.23 -9.87
N PRO A 98 7.86 1.94 -9.99
CA PRO A 98 6.91 1.23 -9.15
C PRO A 98 7.47 0.93 -7.75
N ARG A 99 6.60 0.66 -6.76
CA ARG A 99 7.00 0.21 -5.41
C ARG A 99 5.99 -0.71 -4.73
N LEU A 100 6.48 -1.50 -3.77
CA LEU A 100 5.68 -2.24 -2.79
C LEU A 100 5.92 -1.63 -1.41
N THR A 101 4.86 -1.19 -0.74
CA THR A 101 5.01 -0.67 0.63
C THR A 101 5.39 -1.79 1.58
N ARG A 102 6.17 -1.46 2.60
CA ARG A 102 6.53 -2.42 3.65
C ARG A 102 5.31 -2.73 4.51
N LEU A 103 5.04 -4.03 4.71
CA LEU A 103 4.10 -4.50 5.72
C LEU A 103 4.82 -4.63 7.07
N ARG A 104 4.34 -3.93 8.08
CA ARG A 104 4.88 -3.95 9.46
C ARG A 104 4.06 -4.93 10.33
N PRO A 105 4.65 -5.50 11.39
CA PRO A 105 3.90 -6.34 12.31
C PRO A 105 2.65 -5.63 12.85
N GLY A 106 1.48 -6.26 12.71
CA GLY A 106 0.20 -5.71 13.16
C GLY A 106 -0.51 -4.77 12.17
N GLN A 107 0.07 -4.48 11.00
CA GLN A 107 -0.65 -3.84 9.91
C GLN A 107 -1.59 -4.84 9.22
N THR A 108 -2.73 -4.33 8.80
CA THR A 108 -3.83 -5.07 8.14
C THR A 108 -3.92 -4.78 6.65
N ARG A 109 -2.97 -3.99 6.12
CA ARG A 109 -2.97 -3.53 4.73
C ARG A 109 -1.56 -3.19 4.25
N PHE A 110 -1.37 -3.22 2.94
CA PHE A 110 -0.22 -2.65 2.24
C PHE A 110 -0.65 -2.18 0.84
N CYS A 111 0.20 -1.38 0.20
CA CYS A 111 -0.07 -0.84 -1.14
C CYS A 111 0.99 -1.29 -2.15
N ILE A 112 0.56 -1.48 -3.38
CA ILE A 112 1.41 -1.64 -4.56
C ILE A 112 1.17 -0.42 -5.44
N TYR A 113 2.23 0.27 -5.80
CA TYR A 113 2.18 1.37 -6.75
C TYR A 113 2.88 0.95 -8.04
N ASP A 114 2.15 1.03 -9.15
CA ASP A 114 2.66 0.59 -10.45
C ASP A 114 3.35 1.72 -11.23
N PRO A 115 4.00 1.44 -12.39
CA PRO A 115 4.70 2.47 -13.17
C PRO A 115 3.81 3.60 -13.68
N SER A 116 2.49 3.36 -13.76
CA SER A 116 1.52 4.35 -14.24
C SER A 116 0.93 5.17 -13.08
N GLY A 117 1.41 5.01 -11.85
CA GLY A 117 0.90 5.72 -10.68
C GLY A 117 -0.45 5.21 -10.20
N ASN A 118 -0.84 3.98 -10.57
CA ASN A 118 -2.00 3.32 -9.96
C ASN A 118 -1.64 2.74 -8.59
N CYS A 119 -2.62 2.68 -7.69
CA CYS A 119 -2.47 2.12 -6.37
C CYS A 119 -3.39 0.90 -6.16
N ILE A 120 -2.81 -0.27 -5.91
CA ILE A 120 -3.54 -1.45 -5.44
C ILE A 120 -3.40 -1.50 -3.93
N ILE A 121 -4.52 -1.44 -3.23
CA ILE A 121 -4.54 -1.58 -1.77
C ILE A 121 -4.95 -3.03 -1.48
N VAL A 122 -4.07 -3.78 -0.82
CA VAL A 122 -4.39 -5.13 -0.33
C VAL A 122 -4.71 -4.99 1.14
N VAL A 123 -5.87 -5.49 1.56
CA VAL A 123 -6.42 -5.26 2.90
C VAL A 123 -7.05 -6.54 3.45
N ASN A 124 -6.89 -6.75 4.75
CA ASN A 124 -7.62 -7.80 5.47
C ASN A 124 -9.13 -7.53 5.38
N ARG A 125 -9.90 -8.55 5.03
CA ARG A 125 -11.36 -8.47 4.92
C ARG A 125 -12.02 -7.99 6.20
N ASP A 126 -11.49 -8.43 7.34
CA ASP A 126 -12.00 -8.11 8.67
C ASP A 126 -11.28 -6.91 9.31
N GLU A 127 -10.64 -6.05 8.50
CA GLU A 127 -10.04 -4.83 9.01
C GLU A 127 -11.11 -3.93 9.65
N PRO A 128 -10.91 -3.49 10.91
CA PRO A 128 -11.87 -2.62 11.57
C PRO A 128 -11.89 -1.23 10.93
N ASP A 129 -13.05 -0.56 10.99
CA ASP A 129 -13.18 0.82 10.57
C ASP A 129 -12.18 1.73 11.29
N VAL A 130 -11.66 2.71 10.55
CA VAL A 130 -10.66 3.65 11.06
C VAL A 130 -11.31 4.66 11.99
N GLU A 131 -10.98 4.59 13.29
CA GLU A 131 -11.34 5.65 14.24
C GLU A 131 -10.37 6.84 14.15
N TYR A 132 -10.72 7.83 13.31
CA TYR A 132 -9.95 9.07 13.22
C TYR A 132 -9.85 9.80 14.57
N GLY A 133 -8.63 10.14 14.97
CA GLY A 133 -8.33 10.70 16.30
C GLY A 133 -7.82 9.66 17.31
N GLY A 134 -7.67 8.40 16.87
CA GLY A 134 -7.27 7.28 17.71
C GLY A 134 -8.44 6.71 18.51
N SER A 135 -8.35 5.43 18.85
CA SER A 135 -9.42 4.70 19.53
C SER A 135 -9.97 5.45 20.75
N ARG A 136 -11.30 5.49 20.88
CA ARG A 136 -11.99 6.09 22.02
C ARG A 136 -11.74 5.37 23.34
N GLU A 137 -11.32 4.10 23.29
CA GLU A 137 -11.01 3.28 24.45
C GLU A 137 -9.60 3.55 25.01
N LEU A 138 -8.74 4.16 24.20
CA LEU A 138 -7.38 4.52 24.58
C LEU A 138 -7.32 5.91 25.22
N SER A 139 -6.27 6.17 25.98
CA SER A 139 -5.97 7.49 26.54
C SER A 139 -4.46 7.78 26.51
N GLY A 140 -4.08 9.03 26.78
CA GLY A 140 -2.68 9.46 26.87
C GLY A 140 -1.85 9.12 25.62
N LEU A 141 -0.66 8.57 25.85
CA LEU A 141 0.27 8.21 24.77
C LEU A 141 -0.29 7.13 23.86
N ALA A 142 -0.98 6.11 24.39
CA ALA A 142 -1.54 5.03 23.59
C ALA A 142 -2.53 5.56 22.53
N LYS A 143 -3.43 6.46 22.91
CA LYS A 143 -4.37 7.08 21.96
C LYS A 143 -3.67 7.94 20.91
N ALA A 144 -2.72 8.76 21.36
CA ALA A 144 -1.99 9.64 20.45
C ALA A 144 -1.13 8.83 19.46
N HIS A 145 -0.53 7.73 19.91
CA HIS A 145 0.22 6.79 19.09
C HIS A 145 -0.68 6.03 18.12
N ASP A 146 -1.87 5.61 18.55
CA ASP A 146 -2.87 5.02 17.64
C ASP A 146 -3.28 6.00 16.53
N ASN A 147 -3.44 7.29 16.84
CA ASN A 147 -3.67 8.32 15.82
C ASN A 147 -2.46 8.53 14.87
N VAL A 148 -1.22 8.28 15.33
CA VAL A 148 -0.03 8.30 14.46
C VAL A 148 -0.10 7.21 13.40
N ARG A 149 -0.58 6.00 13.77
CA ARG A 149 -0.78 4.91 12.80
C ARG A 149 -1.71 5.33 11.66
N ILE A 150 -2.68 6.21 11.87
CA ILE A 150 -3.56 6.70 10.81
C ILE A 150 -2.78 7.47 9.74
N PHE A 151 -1.91 8.39 10.14
CA PHE A 151 -1.08 9.13 9.18
C PHE A 151 -0.12 8.19 8.43
N ARG A 152 0.45 7.24 9.15
CA ARG A 152 1.47 6.33 8.63
C ARG A 152 0.90 5.23 7.74
N ASP A 153 -0.06 4.48 8.25
CA ASP A 153 -0.53 3.21 7.65
C ASP A 153 -1.69 3.42 6.67
N PHE A 154 -2.43 4.54 6.80
CA PHE A 154 -3.61 4.83 5.98
C PHE A 154 -3.38 5.98 5.01
N LYS A 155 -2.63 7.00 5.43
CA LYS A 155 -2.29 8.13 4.55
C LYS A 155 -0.91 8.01 3.89
N ASN A 156 -0.10 7.04 4.30
CA ASN A 156 1.29 6.88 3.83
C ASN A 156 2.11 8.18 3.97
N ASP A 157 1.83 8.99 4.99
CA ASP A 157 2.50 10.27 5.25
C ASP A 157 3.44 10.13 6.46
N ASP A 158 4.61 9.55 6.19
CA ASP A 158 5.63 9.29 7.21
C ASP A 158 6.15 10.61 7.85
N VAL A 159 6.17 11.72 7.10
CA VAL A 159 6.61 13.04 7.61
C VAL A 159 5.61 13.56 8.65
N LEU A 160 4.32 13.51 8.34
CA LEU A 160 3.27 13.91 9.28
C LEU A 160 3.19 12.96 10.47
N ALA A 161 3.33 11.66 10.24
CA ALA A 161 3.38 10.65 11.29
C ALA A 161 4.53 10.91 12.28
N ALA A 162 5.73 11.20 11.78
CA ALA A 162 6.90 11.52 12.62
C ALA A 162 6.66 12.77 13.48
N ARG A 163 6.13 13.84 12.89
CA ARG A 163 5.81 15.09 13.61
C ARG A 163 4.73 14.87 14.67
N ALA A 164 3.70 14.10 14.35
CA ALA A 164 2.64 13.76 15.28
C ALA A 164 3.17 12.91 16.45
N LEU A 165 4.05 11.95 16.17
CA LEU A 165 4.65 11.07 17.19
C LEU A 165 5.58 11.82 18.13
N ASP A 166 6.43 12.71 17.61
CA ASP A 166 7.28 13.58 18.44
C ASP A 166 6.45 14.47 19.37
N THR A 167 5.31 14.97 18.87
CA THR A 167 4.38 15.77 19.68
C THR A 167 3.70 14.92 20.75
N ALA A 168 3.27 13.70 20.41
CA ALA A 168 2.66 12.76 21.35
C ALA A 168 3.62 12.38 22.49
N LEU A 169 4.88 12.04 22.15
CA LEU A 169 5.92 11.72 23.12
C LEU A 169 6.22 12.90 24.05
N ARG A 170 6.29 14.13 23.51
CA ARG A 170 6.52 15.33 24.34
C ARG A 170 5.37 15.59 25.31
N ARG A 171 4.13 15.38 24.87
CA ARG A 171 2.94 15.70 25.65
C ARG A 171 2.60 14.65 26.70
N TYR A 172 2.75 13.37 26.37
CA TYR A 172 2.26 12.26 27.19
C TYR A 172 3.36 11.35 27.72
N GLY A 173 4.60 11.49 27.24
CA GLY A 173 5.67 10.52 27.51
C GLY A 173 6.13 10.46 28.97
N ALA A 174 6.01 11.55 29.74
CA ALA A 174 6.44 11.57 31.14
C ALA A 174 5.60 10.64 32.03
N ASP A 175 4.29 10.55 31.76
CA ASP A 175 3.33 9.81 32.58
C ASP A 175 2.89 8.48 31.93
N ALA A 176 3.44 8.14 30.75
CA ALA A 176 3.01 6.99 29.98
C ALA A 176 3.53 5.66 30.56
N PRO A 177 2.73 4.58 30.49
CA PRO A 177 3.22 3.24 30.75
C PRO A 177 4.45 2.88 29.90
N ARG A 178 5.37 2.10 30.48
CA ARG A 178 6.62 1.68 29.81
C ARG A 178 6.38 0.98 28.47
N LEU A 179 5.31 0.20 28.36
CA LEU A 179 4.96 -0.51 27.13
C LEU A 179 4.59 0.46 26.00
N ASP A 180 3.84 1.52 26.31
CA ASP A 180 3.43 2.53 25.33
C ASP A 180 4.62 3.37 24.87
N LEU A 181 5.52 3.71 25.80
CA LEU A 181 6.79 4.35 25.47
C LEU A 181 7.65 3.49 24.55
N ALA A 182 7.79 2.19 24.84
CA ALA A 182 8.57 1.27 24.02
C ALA A 182 8.00 1.18 22.59
N ARG A 183 6.68 1.06 22.46
CA ARG A 183 5.99 1.03 21.16
C ARG A 183 6.18 2.33 20.38
N ALA A 184 5.98 3.48 21.02
CA ALA A 184 6.16 4.78 20.39
C ALA A 184 7.62 5.02 19.96
N HIS A 185 8.61 4.60 20.75
CA HIS A 185 10.02 4.73 20.38
C HIS A 185 10.43 3.78 19.26
N ALA A 186 9.88 2.57 19.21
CA ALA A 186 10.09 1.65 18.09
C ALA A 186 9.59 2.27 16.78
N ASP A 187 8.37 2.80 16.77
CA ASP A 187 7.81 3.47 15.60
C ASP A 187 8.59 4.73 15.20
N ARG A 188 9.07 5.49 16.19
CA ARG A 188 9.91 6.67 15.94
C ARG A 188 11.22 6.30 15.25
N ALA A 189 11.86 5.22 15.68
CA ALA A 189 13.09 4.74 15.04
C ALA A 189 12.82 4.28 13.60
N GLU A 190 11.70 3.62 13.37
CA GLU A 190 11.30 3.20 12.03
C GLU A 190 10.93 4.36 11.11
N LEU A 191 10.27 5.41 11.63
CA LEU A 191 9.94 6.63 10.87
C LEU A 191 11.19 7.43 10.50
N ALA A 192 12.26 7.34 11.28
CA ALA A 192 13.51 8.04 11.00
C ALA A 192 14.28 7.46 9.78
N VAL A 193 13.93 6.26 9.32
CA VAL A 193 14.57 5.57 8.19
C VAL A 193 13.60 5.29 7.05
N ALA A 194 12.37 5.78 7.16
CA ALA A 194 11.32 5.64 6.15
C ALA A 194 11.57 6.57 4.97
#